data_AF-A0A7X0D586-F1
#
_entry.id   AF-A0A7X0D586-F1
#
_cell.length_a   1.000
_cell.length_b   1.000
_cell.length_c   1.000
_cell.angle_alpha   90.00
_cell.angle_beta   90.00
_cell.angle_gamma   90.00
#
_symmetry.space_group_name_H-M   'P 1'
#
loop_
_entity.id
_entity.type
_entity.pdbx_description
1 polymer ?
#
loop_
_entity_poly.entity_id
_entity_poly.type
_entity_poly.pdbx_seq_one_letter_code
_entity_poly.pdbx_strand_id
1 'polypeptide(L)'
;MVGDEELGAGYAVGGHGTGTLTGYRAHDLLRFDDPGAVLPEGPESDLPLWAVSMLRDVPWVVVRRGIASAGTVPVGIRGVRRADRVAAFLPESAVVDRVTPEQAARSHPRLPDGRRAAVPALGVLTRLDMTLRRHVPSWGIGGSAGFEIVTGLPVTLPGSDLDVVIRPRGPIPLLRAATLLADLRALPVRVDVQLASAAGAFTLVDYARGGPVLVRPLDGSPPRMAEDPWADPSDRPSPPRVARPREG
;
A
#
# COMPACT_ATOMS: atom_id res chain seq x y z
N MET A 1 40.15 -28.43 -13.74
CA MET A 1 41.40 -27.76 -13.29
C MET A 1 41.47 -26.47 -14.08
N VAL A 2 41.32 -25.28 -13.50
CA VAL A 2 41.75 -24.76 -12.19
C VAL A 2 40.60 -23.91 -11.61
N GLY A 3 40.47 -23.91 -10.28
CA GLY A 3 39.49 -23.11 -9.54
C GLY A 3 39.99 -21.71 -9.20
N ASP A 4 39.14 -20.97 -8.49
CA ASP A 4 39.42 -20.00 -7.42
C ASP A 4 38.06 -19.34 -7.09
N GLU A 5 37.45 -19.69 -5.95
CA GLU A 5 37.51 -18.96 -4.66
C GLU A 5 36.71 -17.63 -4.72
N GLU A 6 35.47 -17.62 -4.22
CA GLU A 6 35.08 -17.35 -2.83
C GLU A 6 35.10 -15.85 -2.51
N LEU A 7 33.92 -15.26 -2.32
CA LEU A 7 33.67 -14.20 -1.33
C LEU A 7 32.17 -14.17 -1.02
N GLY A 8 31.80 -14.94 0.00
CA GLY A 8 30.56 -14.74 0.72
C GLY A 8 30.62 -13.43 1.50
N ALA A 9 29.54 -12.66 1.41
CA ALA A 9 29.19 -11.67 2.41
C ALA A 9 27.78 -12.00 2.89
N GLY A 10 27.73 -12.92 3.86
CA GLY A 10 26.57 -13.07 4.71
C GLY A 10 26.44 -11.83 5.58
N TYR A 11 25.32 -11.13 5.48
CA TYR A 11 24.94 -10.17 6.50
C TYR A 11 24.27 -10.94 7.64
N ALA A 12 25.09 -11.28 8.64
CA ALA A 12 24.61 -11.59 9.97
C ALA A 12 23.97 -10.32 10.56
N VAL A 13 22.70 -10.40 10.94
CA VAL A 13 22.07 -9.42 11.83
C VAL A 13 21.89 -10.08 13.18
N GLY A 14 22.86 -9.84 14.06
CA GLY A 14 22.75 -10.12 15.48
C GLY A 14 22.10 -8.94 16.21
N GLY A 15 21.05 -9.25 16.98
CA GLY A 15 20.66 -8.60 18.23
C GLY A 15 20.33 -7.10 18.22
N HIS A 16 19.04 -6.77 18.20
CA HIS A 16 18.30 -6.19 19.33
C HIS A 16 16.85 -5.93 18.87
N GLY A 17 15.88 -6.42 19.65
CA GLY A 17 14.47 -6.52 19.27
C GLY A 17 13.85 -5.21 18.82
N THR A 18 13.51 -5.13 17.54
CA THR A 18 12.52 -4.22 16.96
C THR A 18 11.76 -5.02 15.91
N GLY A 19 10.43 -4.92 15.92
CA GLY A 19 9.52 -5.84 15.23
C GLY A 19 9.92 -6.10 13.78
N THR A 20 10.01 -7.38 13.41
CA THR A 20 10.20 -7.82 12.04
C THR A 20 9.14 -7.17 11.16
N LEU A 21 9.57 -6.31 10.23
CA LEU A 21 8.70 -5.88 9.15
C LEU A 21 8.32 -7.14 8.37
N THR A 22 7.13 -7.65 8.64
CA THR A 22 6.50 -8.71 7.86
C THR A 22 6.67 -8.39 6.38
N GLY A 23 6.94 -9.38 5.52
CA GLY A 23 7.18 -9.14 4.08
C GLY A 23 5.99 -8.53 3.32
N TYR A 24 4.88 -8.27 4.02
CA TYR A 24 3.67 -7.64 3.55
C TYR A 24 3.85 -6.12 3.43
N ARG A 25 3.29 -5.56 2.36
CA ARG A 25 3.35 -4.13 2.09
C ARG A 25 1.94 -3.55 2.18
N ALA A 26 1.85 -2.28 2.56
CA ALA A 26 0.59 -1.57 2.54
C ALA A 26 -0.11 -1.76 1.18
N HIS A 27 -1.43 -1.98 1.25
CA HIS A 27 -2.36 -2.31 0.16
C HIS A 27 -2.31 -3.73 -0.37
N ASP A 28 -1.43 -4.60 0.14
CA ASP A 28 -1.56 -6.02 -0.14
C ASP A 28 -2.85 -6.56 0.47
N LEU A 29 -3.46 -7.53 -0.18
CA LEU A 29 -4.65 -8.24 0.28
C LEU A 29 -4.21 -9.59 0.84
N LEU A 30 -4.65 -9.90 2.05
CA LEU A 30 -4.35 -11.16 2.73
C LEU A 30 -5.62 -11.98 2.87
N ARG A 31 -5.55 -13.24 2.48
CA ARG A 31 -6.58 -14.23 2.74
C ARG A 31 -6.22 -15.00 4.00
N PHE A 32 -7.24 -15.37 4.75
CA PHE A 32 -7.18 -16.25 5.91
C PHE A 32 -8.37 -17.20 5.85
N ASP A 33 -8.36 -18.26 6.65
CA ASP A 33 -9.48 -19.22 6.69
C ASP A 33 -10.36 -19.08 7.94
N ASP A 34 -9.80 -18.59 9.05
CA ASP A 34 -10.53 -18.37 10.31
C ASP A 34 -10.82 -16.88 10.55
N PRO A 35 -12.08 -16.42 10.40
CA PRO A 35 -12.47 -15.06 10.74
C PRO A 35 -12.19 -14.65 12.20
N GLY A 36 -12.12 -15.61 13.13
CA GLY A 36 -11.78 -15.36 14.53
C GLY A 36 -10.33 -14.95 14.74
N ALA A 37 -9.46 -15.15 13.76
CA ALA A 37 -8.07 -14.72 13.82
C ALA A 37 -7.89 -13.20 13.67
N VAL A 38 -8.90 -12.48 13.16
CA VAL A 38 -8.84 -11.02 12.99
C VAL A 38 -9.25 -10.33 14.29
N LEU A 39 -8.32 -9.60 14.90
CA LEU A 39 -8.51 -8.94 16.19
C LEU A 39 -8.74 -7.43 15.98
N PRO A 40 -9.68 -6.78 16.67
CA PRO A 40 -9.88 -5.33 16.56
C PRO A 40 -8.62 -4.57 17.02
N GLU A 41 -8.36 -3.43 16.40
CA GLU A 41 -7.38 -2.47 16.89
C GLU A 41 -8.08 -1.36 17.66
N GLY A 42 -7.82 -1.28 18.98
CA GLY A 42 -8.43 -0.28 19.84
C GLY A 42 -8.80 -0.85 21.21
N PRO A 43 -9.47 -0.05 22.05
CA PRO A 43 -9.99 -0.52 23.34
C PRO A 43 -11.18 -1.47 23.19
N GLU A 44 -11.84 -1.51 22.03
CA GLU A 44 -12.94 -2.42 21.78
C GLU A 44 -12.49 -3.88 21.79
N SER A 45 -13.23 -4.74 22.47
CA SER A 45 -12.94 -6.18 22.53
C SER A 45 -13.43 -6.94 21.30
N ASP A 46 -14.43 -6.40 20.59
CA ASP A 46 -15.11 -7.07 19.49
C ASP A 46 -15.15 -6.22 18.22
N LEU A 47 -15.11 -6.90 17.07
CA LEU A 47 -15.40 -6.30 15.79
C LEU A 47 -16.90 -6.00 15.64
N PRO A 48 -17.28 -4.89 14.96
CA PRO A 48 -18.67 -4.65 14.62
C PRO A 48 -19.31 -5.83 13.87
N LEU A 49 -20.59 -6.12 14.11
CA LEU A 49 -21.28 -7.27 13.51
C LEU A 49 -21.20 -7.32 11.98
N TRP A 50 -21.23 -6.16 11.32
CA TRP A 50 -21.06 -6.09 9.87
C TRP A 50 -19.66 -6.55 9.45
N ALA A 51 -18.61 -6.24 10.22
CA ALA A 51 -17.24 -6.64 9.92
C ALA A 51 -17.07 -8.15 10.10
N VAL A 52 -17.64 -8.72 11.17
CA VAL A 52 -17.66 -10.18 11.39
C VAL A 52 -18.37 -10.90 10.23
N SER A 53 -19.53 -10.39 9.80
CA SER A 53 -20.27 -10.97 8.68
C SER A 53 -19.47 -10.88 7.37
N MET A 54 -18.87 -9.72 7.11
CA MET A 54 -18.02 -9.51 5.94
C MET A 54 -16.83 -10.48 5.89
N LEU A 55 -16.15 -10.72 7.03
CA LEU A 55 -15.00 -11.63 7.07
C LEU A 55 -15.40 -13.10 6.88
N ARG A 56 -16.63 -13.47 7.22
CA ARG A 56 -17.17 -14.82 6.93
C ARG A 56 -17.44 -15.01 5.44
N ASP A 57 -18.04 -14.02 4.80
CA ASP A 57 -18.42 -14.10 3.38
C ASP A 57 -17.24 -13.86 2.44
N VAL A 58 -16.34 -12.95 2.83
CA VAL A 58 -15.18 -12.51 2.07
C VAL A 58 -13.98 -12.47 3.02
N PRO A 59 -13.26 -13.60 3.21
CA PRO A 59 -12.18 -13.72 4.18
C PRO A 59 -10.88 -13.10 3.66
N TRP A 60 -10.96 -11.80 3.37
CA TRP A 60 -9.88 -10.97 2.85
C TRP A 60 -9.78 -9.68 3.66
N VAL A 61 -8.56 -9.31 4.01
CA VAL A 61 -8.25 -8.03 4.66
C VAL A 61 -7.16 -7.28 3.90
N VAL A 62 -7.11 -5.96 4.06
CA VAL A 62 -6.13 -5.09 3.39
C VAL A 62 -5.02 -4.74 4.37
N VAL A 63 -3.77 -4.97 4.02
CA VAL A 63 -2.62 -4.52 4.81
C VAL A 63 -2.60 -3.00 4.88
N ARG A 64 -2.55 -2.45 6.09
CA ARG A 64 -2.42 -1.00 6.34
C ARG A 64 -1.01 -0.68 6.82
N ARG A 65 -0.70 0.61 6.89
CA ARG A 65 0.47 1.10 7.64
C ARG A 65 0.10 1.13 9.12
N GLY A 66 1.06 0.83 9.98
CA GLY A 66 0.85 0.85 11.41
C GLY A 66 1.94 0.10 12.14
N ILE A 67 2.07 0.39 13.43
CA ILE A 67 2.91 -0.37 14.34
C ILE A 67 2.11 -1.60 14.75
N ALA A 68 2.73 -2.77 14.67
CA ALA A 68 2.15 -4.02 15.10
C ALA A 68 3.17 -4.79 15.96
N SER A 69 2.65 -5.64 16.85
CA SER A 69 3.50 -6.56 17.62
C SER A 69 4.13 -7.60 16.68
N ALA A 70 5.26 -8.16 17.09
CA ALA A 70 5.91 -9.21 16.31
C ALA A 70 4.95 -10.38 16.04
N GLY A 71 4.92 -10.89 14.80
CA GLY A 71 4.00 -11.95 14.40
C GLY A 71 2.58 -11.49 14.06
N THR A 72 2.32 -10.18 14.04
CA THR A 72 1.00 -9.62 13.66
C THR A 72 1.14 -8.59 12.54
N VAL A 73 0.13 -8.57 11.66
CA VAL A 73 0.05 -7.65 10.54
C VAL A 73 -1.07 -6.65 10.81
N PRO A 74 -0.81 -5.34 10.69
CA PRO A 74 -1.86 -4.35 10.79
C PRO A 74 -2.69 -4.40 9.51
N VAL A 75 -3.98 -4.64 9.64
CA VAL A 75 -4.92 -4.85 8.54
C VAL A 75 -6.16 -3.96 8.67
N GLY A 76 -6.91 -3.86 7.58
CA GLY A 76 -8.16 -3.14 7.49
C GLY A 76 -9.24 -4.06 6.94
N ILE A 77 -10.37 -4.11 7.64
CA ILE A 77 -11.59 -4.76 7.19
C ILE A 77 -12.38 -3.75 6.37
N ARG A 78 -12.86 -4.16 5.20
CA ARG A 78 -13.66 -3.32 4.32
C ARG A 78 -15.07 -3.90 4.19
N GLY A 79 -16.07 -3.09 4.49
CA GLY A 79 -17.46 -3.39 4.21
C GLY A 79 -17.89 -2.89 2.82
N VAL A 80 -19.18 -3.06 2.53
CA VAL A 80 -19.77 -2.67 1.24
C VAL A 80 -19.77 -1.14 1.06
N ARG A 81 -20.01 -0.38 2.12
CA ARG A 81 -20.04 1.09 2.04
C ARG A 81 -18.64 1.67 2.17
N ARG A 82 -18.42 2.85 1.59
CA ARG A 82 -17.14 3.58 1.67
C ARG A 82 -16.71 3.85 3.12
N ALA A 83 -17.69 4.09 4.01
CA ALA A 83 -17.49 4.37 5.43
C ALA A 83 -17.28 3.12 6.29
N ASP A 84 -17.63 1.93 5.80
CA ASP A 84 -17.51 0.68 6.55
C ASP A 84 -16.04 0.22 6.50
N ARG A 85 -15.22 0.76 7.40
CA ARG A 85 -13.80 0.39 7.54
C ARG A 85 -13.44 0.23 9.01
N VAL A 86 -12.81 -0.90 9.34
CA VAL A 86 -12.35 -1.19 10.71
C VAL A 86 -10.87 -1.51 10.67
N ALA A 87 -10.13 -0.90 11.58
CA ALA A 87 -8.75 -1.20 11.88
C ALA A 87 -8.66 -2.49 12.69
N ALA A 88 -7.75 -3.39 12.31
CA ALA A 88 -7.60 -4.69 12.95
C ALA A 88 -6.17 -5.20 12.83
N PHE A 89 -5.88 -6.30 13.51
CA PHE A 89 -4.65 -7.08 13.40
C PHE A 89 -4.96 -8.50 12.95
N LEU A 90 -4.04 -9.09 12.18
CA LEU A 90 -4.09 -10.49 11.75
C LEU A 90 -2.75 -11.15 12.11
N PRO A 91 -2.74 -12.27 12.87
CA PRO A 91 -1.53 -13.06 13.05
C PRO A 91 -0.94 -13.50 11.72
N GLU A 92 0.38 -13.37 11.56
CA GLU A 92 1.07 -13.83 10.34
C GLU A 92 0.84 -15.31 10.06
N SER A 93 0.71 -16.12 11.12
CA SER A 93 0.42 -17.55 11.04
C SER A 93 -0.98 -17.89 10.51
N ALA A 94 -1.91 -16.92 10.51
CA ALA A 94 -3.26 -17.11 9.98
C ALA A 94 -3.37 -16.76 8.49
N VAL A 95 -2.31 -16.22 7.88
CA VAL A 95 -2.31 -15.83 6.46
C VAL A 95 -2.14 -17.07 5.58
N VAL A 96 -3.09 -17.26 4.67
CA VAL A 96 -3.15 -18.43 3.76
C VAL A 96 -2.80 -18.05 2.33
N ASP A 97 -3.11 -16.82 1.91
CA ASP A 97 -2.73 -16.29 0.59
C ASP A 97 -2.50 -14.78 0.64
N ARG A 98 -1.76 -14.28 -0.35
CA ARG A 98 -1.43 -12.86 -0.53
C ARG A 98 -1.60 -12.46 -1.99
N VAL A 99 -2.36 -11.39 -2.21
CA VAL A 99 -2.45 -10.71 -3.51
C VAL A 99 -1.94 -9.28 -3.40
N THR A 100 -0.85 -8.97 -4.08
CA THR A 100 -0.32 -7.60 -4.14
C THR A 100 -1.16 -6.71 -5.08
N PRO A 101 -1.09 -5.38 -4.94
CA PRO A 101 -1.71 -4.46 -5.88
C PRO A 101 -1.34 -4.74 -7.34
N GLU A 102 -0.10 -5.14 -7.64
CA GLU A 102 0.36 -5.47 -8.99
C GLU A 102 -0.25 -6.77 -9.52
N GLN A 103 -0.46 -7.77 -8.66
CA GLN A 103 -1.19 -9.00 -9.03
C GLN A 103 -2.67 -8.70 -9.27
N ALA A 104 -3.28 -7.86 -8.44
CA ALA A 104 -4.65 -7.39 -8.64
C ALA A 104 -4.77 -6.63 -9.97
N ALA A 105 -3.84 -5.72 -10.28
CA ALA A 105 -3.83 -4.99 -11.54
C ALA A 105 -3.80 -5.94 -12.74
N ARG A 106 -2.91 -6.95 -12.74
CA ARG A 106 -2.86 -7.96 -13.82
C ARG A 106 -4.15 -8.78 -13.97
N SER A 107 -4.99 -8.84 -12.94
CA SER A 107 -6.21 -9.63 -12.94
C SER A 107 -7.45 -8.84 -13.41
N HIS A 108 -7.34 -7.53 -13.66
CA HIS A 108 -8.46 -6.69 -14.09
C HIS A 108 -9.22 -7.21 -15.34
N PRO A 109 -8.60 -7.89 -16.32
CA PRO A 109 -9.33 -8.44 -17.48
C PRO A 109 -10.36 -9.51 -17.09
N ARG A 110 -10.25 -10.12 -15.90
CA ARG A 110 -11.17 -11.14 -15.39
C ARG A 110 -12.52 -10.58 -14.92
N LEU A 111 -12.65 -9.26 -14.75
CA LEU A 111 -13.93 -8.66 -14.39
C LEU A 111 -15.00 -8.94 -15.45
N PRO A 112 -16.26 -9.17 -15.08
CA PRO A 112 -17.34 -9.34 -16.06
C PRO A 112 -17.54 -8.09 -16.93
N ASP A 113 -17.85 -8.27 -18.22
CA ASP A 113 -18.10 -7.15 -19.14
C ASP A 113 -19.22 -6.23 -18.67
N GLY A 114 -20.33 -6.81 -18.19
CA GLY A 114 -21.45 -6.02 -17.63
C GLY A 114 -21.01 -5.18 -16.44
N ARG A 115 -20.05 -5.66 -15.66
CA ARG A 115 -19.51 -4.93 -14.50
C ARG A 115 -18.61 -3.77 -14.93
N ARG A 116 -17.75 -4.00 -15.93
CA ARG A 116 -16.93 -2.94 -16.55
C ARG A 116 -17.78 -1.86 -17.21
N ALA A 117 -18.88 -2.26 -17.87
CA ALA A 117 -19.81 -1.33 -18.49
C ALA A 117 -20.59 -0.49 -17.46
N ALA A 118 -21.00 -1.10 -16.34
CA ALA A 118 -21.80 -0.44 -15.32
C ALA A 118 -21.02 0.53 -14.41
N VAL A 119 -19.69 0.37 -14.29
CA VAL A 119 -18.86 1.19 -13.40
C VAL A 119 -17.73 1.86 -14.18
N PRO A 120 -17.77 3.20 -14.34
CA PRO A 120 -16.75 3.94 -15.09
C PRO A 120 -15.32 3.63 -14.65
N ALA A 121 -15.08 3.55 -13.34
CA ALA A 121 -13.75 3.25 -12.79
C ALA A 121 -13.23 1.88 -13.26
N LEU A 122 -14.09 0.87 -13.36
CA LEU A 122 -13.71 -0.46 -13.84
C LEU A 122 -13.61 -0.49 -15.38
N GLY A 123 -14.48 0.23 -16.07
CA GLY A 123 -14.50 0.34 -17.52
C GLY A 123 -13.22 0.96 -18.11
N VAL A 124 -12.54 1.83 -17.38
CA VAL A 124 -11.30 2.47 -17.86
C VAL A 124 -10.02 1.65 -17.61
N LEU A 125 -10.08 0.51 -16.91
CA LEU A 125 -8.88 -0.19 -16.42
C LEU A 125 -7.91 -0.59 -17.54
N THR A 126 -8.42 -1.00 -18.70
CA THR A 126 -7.58 -1.29 -19.87
C THR A 126 -6.84 -0.04 -20.38
N ARG A 127 -7.53 1.11 -20.46
CA ARG A 127 -6.91 2.38 -20.86
C ARG A 127 -5.92 2.88 -19.82
N LEU A 128 -6.20 2.65 -18.54
CA LEU A 128 -5.30 2.95 -17.43
C LEU A 128 -4.01 2.13 -17.53
N ASP A 129 -4.12 0.80 -17.75
CA ASP A 129 -2.96 -0.09 -17.92
C ASP A 129 -2.07 0.37 -19.09
N MET A 130 -2.67 0.62 -20.26
CA MET A 130 -1.96 1.16 -21.42
C MET A 130 -1.30 2.51 -21.13
N THR A 131 -1.91 3.35 -20.29
CA THR A 131 -1.36 4.65 -19.90
C THR A 131 -0.16 4.48 -18.97
N LEU A 132 -0.28 3.69 -17.92
CA LEU A 132 0.77 3.50 -16.92
C LEU A 132 2.00 2.81 -17.51
N ARG A 133 1.82 1.82 -18.40
CA ARG A 133 2.93 1.08 -19.03
C ARG A 133 3.86 1.93 -19.89
N ARG A 134 3.42 3.11 -20.36
CA ARG A 134 4.29 4.06 -21.07
C ARG A 134 5.29 4.75 -20.15
N HIS A 135 4.98 4.83 -18.86
CA HIS A 135 5.72 5.65 -17.89
C HIS A 135 6.50 4.81 -16.89
N VAL A 136 5.95 3.66 -16.47
CA VAL A 136 6.49 2.82 -15.41
C VAL A 136 6.47 1.34 -15.79
N PRO A 137 7.47 0.55 -15.37
CA PRO A 137 7.56 -0.87 -15.73
C PRO A 137 6.53 -1.75 -15.01
N SER A 138 6.03 -1.30 -13.86
CA SER A 138 5.03 -2.01 -13.07
C SER A 138 4.17 -1.02 -12.30
N TRP A 139 2.91 -1.36 -12.12
CA TRP A 139 1.93 -0.62 -11.34
C TRP A 139 0.97 -1.60 -10.67
N GLY A 140 0.32 -1.16 -9.61
CA GLY A 140 -0.69 -1.92 -8.89
C GLY A 140 -1.95 -1.11 -8.64
N ILE A 141 -3.04 -1.82 -8.34
CA ILE A 141 -4.34 -1.23 -8.03
C ILE A 141 -4.75 -1.61 -6.60
N GLY A 142 -5.15 -0.60 -5.83
CA GLY A 142 -5.68 -0.75 -4.48
C GLY A 142 -7.14 -0.31 -4.40
N GLY A 143 -7.57 0.11 -3.22
CA GLY A 143 -8.89 0.71 -3.03
C GLY A 143 -10.04 -0.28 -3.26
N SER A 144 -11.22 0.24 -3.58
CA SER A 144 -12.38 -0.61 -3.93
C SER A 144 -12.12 -1.45 -5.17
N ALA A 145 -11.50 -0.87 -6.21
CA ALA A 145 -11.29 -1.57 -7.47
C ALA A 145 -10.35 -2.76 -7.30
N GLY A 146 -9.22 -2.58 -6.59
CA GLY A 146 -8.31 -3.69 -6.28
C GLY A 146 -8.97 -4.76 -5.41
N PHE A 147 -9.73 -4.36 -4.39
CA PHE A 147 -10.47 -5.30 -3.55
C PHE A 147 -11.50 -6.10 -4.36
N GLU A 148 -12.29 -5.44 -5.21
CA GLU A 148 -13.29 -6.09 -6.07
C GLU A 148 -12.66 -7.03 -7.09
N ILE A 149 -11.54 -6.66 -7.71
CA ILE A 149 -10.84 -7.53 -8.67
C ILE A 149 -10.38 -8.84 -8.02
N VAL A 150 -9.93 -8.78 -6.76
CA VAL A 150 -9.42 -9.95 -6.04
C VAL A 150 -10.54 -10.80 -5.44
N THR A 151 -11.54 -10.16 -4.85
CA THR A 151 -12.58 -10.85 -4.07
C THR A 151 -13.84 -11.16 -4.87
N GLY A 152 -14.07 -10.46 -5.98
CA GLY A 152 -15.33 -10.50 -6.74
C GLY A 152 -16.47 -9.73 -6.08
N LEU A 153 -16.28 -9.16 -4.88
CA LEU A 153 -17.32 -8.40 -4.18
C LEU A 153 -17.53 -7.03 -4.85
N PRO A 154 -18.75 -6.67 -5.30
CA PRO A 154 -19.01 -5.46 -6.09
C PRO A 154 -19.05 -4.18 -5.25
N VAL A 155 -17.91 -3.81 -4.66
CA VAL A 155 -17.76 -2.64 -3.77
C VAL A 155 -17.35 -1.35 -4.49
N THR A 156 -17.00 -1.42 -5.78
CA THR A 156 -16.64 -0.26 -6.60
C THR A 156 -17.92 0.40 -7.10
N LEU A 157 -18.25 1.56 -6.55
CA LEU A 157 -19.45 2.31 -6.92
C LEU A 157 -19.22 3.15 -8.19
N PRO A 158 -20.27 3.59 -8.91
CA PRO A 158 -20.14 4.40 -10.12
C PRO A 158 -19.30 5.68 -9.96
N GLY A 159 -19.34 6.30 -8.78
CA GLY A 159 -18.56 7.50 -8.45
C GLY A 159 -17.18 7.24 -7.82
N SER A 160 -16.67 6.01 -7.89
CA SER A 160 -15.37 5.66 -7.29
C SER A 160 -14.19 6.27 -8.07
N ASP A 161 -13.18 6.67 -7.31
CA ASP A 161 -11.82 6.90 -7.78
C ASP A 161 -11.08 5.57 -8.02
N LEU A 162 -9.93 5.66 -8.70
CA LEU A 162 -8.98 4.55 -8.84
C LEU A 162 -7.73 4.84 -8.01
N ASP A 163 -7.47 3.99 -7.02
CA ASP A 163 -6.25 4.01 -6.22
C ASP A 163 -5.15 3.20 -6.92
N VAL A 164 -4.09 3.87 -7.37
CA VAL A 164 -2.93 3.25 -8.03
C VAL A 164 -1.72 3.33 -7.12
N VAL A 165 -0.99 2.21 -7.01
CA VAL A 165 0.28 2.13 -6.30
C VAL A 165 1.40 1.90 -7.30
N ILE A 166 2.43 2.73 -7.25
CA ILE A 166 3.65 2.55 -8.03
C ILE A 166 4.81 2.45 -7.04
N ARG A 167 5.67 1.44 -7.23
CA ARG A 167 6.83 1.17 -6.38
C ARG A 167 8.11 1.24 -7.23
N PRO A 168 8.57 2.45 -7.61
CA PRO A 168 9.77 2.60 -8.43
C PRO A 168 11.01 2.07 -7.70
N ARG A 169 12.01 1.59 -8.47
CA ARG A 169 13.31 1.22 -7.91
C ARG A 169 14.18 2.43 -7.52
N GLY A 170 13.78 3.62 -7.93
CA GLY A 170 14.50 4.87 -7.67
C GLY A 170 13.70 6.07 -8.18
N PRO A 171 14.28 7.28 -8.12
CA PRO A 171 13.61 8.51 -8.52
C PRO A 171 13.01 8.47 -9.93
N ILE A 172 11.79 8.99 -10.07
CA ILE A 172 11.16 9.22 -11.38
C ILE A 172 11.51 10.64 -11.80
N PRO A 173 12.06 10.89 -13.00
CA PRO A 173 12.31 12.26 -13.45
C PRO A 173 11.05 13.14 -13.34
N LEU A 174 11.17 14.36 -12.80
CA LEU A 174 10.02 15.25 -12.57
C LEU A 174 9.18 15.49 -13.83
N LEU A 175 9.84 15.65 -14.98
CA LEU A 175 9.15 15.78 -16.26
C LEU A 175 8.29 14.55 -16.59
N ARG A 176 8.79 13.34 -16.30
CA ARG A 176 8.02 12.09 -16.48
C ARG A 176 6.86 12.02 -15.49
N ALA A 177 7.07 12.41 -14.24
CA ALA A 177 6.00 12.45 -13.24
C ALA A 177 4.88 13.44 -13.63
N ALA A 178 5.25 14.62 -14.13
CA ALA A 178 4.30 15.61 -14.63
C ALA A 178 3.54 15.12 -15.88
N THR A 179 4.25 14.49 -16.82
CA THR A 179 3.63 13.91 -18.04
C THR A 179 2.67 12.77 -17.67
N LEU A 180 3.08 11.86 -16.78
CA LEU A 180 2.21 10.80 -16.28
C LEU A 180 0.95 11.38 -15.62
N LEU A 181 1.11 12.42 -14.78
CA LEU A 181 -0.04 13.07 -14.13
C LEU A 181 -0.99 13.71 -15.15
N ALA A 182 -0.47 14.34 -16.21
CA ALA A 182 -1.29 14.91 -17.29
C ALA A 182 -2.06 13.82 -18.05
N ASP A 183 -1.40 12.72 -18.42
CA ASP A 183 -2.03 11.58 -19.09
C ASP A 183 -3.16 10.95 -18.25
N LEU A 184 -2.94 10.82 -16.94
CA LEU A 184 -3.95 10.28 -16.02
C LEU A 184 -5.15 11.22 -15.86
N ARG A 185 -4.94 12.54 -15.87
CA ARG A 185 -6.01 13.54 -15.83
C ARG A 185 -6.89 13.55 -17.09
N ALA A 186 -6.41 12.99 -18.20
CA ALA A 186 -7.19 12.84 -19.43
C ALA A 186 -8.14 11.61 -19.39
N LEU A 187 -8.11 10.80 -18.33
CA LEU A 187 -9.07 9.73 -18.12
C LEU A 187 -10.41 10.28 -17.58
N PRO A 188 -11.55 9.65 -17.89
CA PRO A 188 -12.86 10.14 -17.45
C PRO A 188 -13.15 9.86 -15.96
N VAL A 189 -12.18 9.34 -15.21
CA VAL A 189 -12.29 9.05 -13.79
C VAL A 189 -11.06 9.59 -13.06
N ARG A 190 -11.24 9.94 -11.79
CA ARG A 190 -10.15 10.37 -10.92
C ARG A 190 -9.23 9.18 -10.62
N VAL A 191 -7.92 9.39 -10.83
CA VAL A 191 -6.88 8.40 -10.50
C VAL A 191 -5.95 8.98 -9.44
N ASP A 192 -5.95 8.35 -8.26
CA ASP A 192 -5.09 8.70 -7.15
C ASP A 192 -3.86 7.80 -7.15
N VAL A 193 -2.71 8.37 -7.53
CA VAL A 193 -1.45 7.64 -7.59
C VAL A 193 -0.62 7.88 -6.33
N GLN A 194 -0.29 6.79 -5.65
CA GLN A 194 0.69 6.75 -4.58
C GLN A 194 2.02 6.18 -5.11
N LEU A 195 3.08 6.97 -4.93
CA LEU A 195 4.47 6.54 -5.13
C LEU A 195 5.00 6.00 -3.80
N ALA A 196 5.79 4.93 -3.83
CA ALA A 196 6.48 4.38 -2.68
C ALA A 196 8.00 4.44 -2.86
N SER A 197 8.70 4.82 -1.80
CA SER A 197 10.15 4.82 -1.65
C SER A 197 10.56 4.16 -0.33
N ALA A 198 11.86 4.08 -0.05
CA ALA A 198 12.37 3.64 1.25
C ALA A 198 11.88 4.53 2.41
N ALA A 199 11.67 5.83 2.15
CA ALA A 199 11.20 6.77 3.16
C ALA A 199 9.72 6.65 3.52
N GLY A 200 8.91 6.02 2.66
CA GLY A 200 7.47 5.94 2.83
C GLY A 200 6.73 6.11 1.52
N ALA A 201 5.49 6.56 1.62
CA ALA A 201 4.63 6.77 0.46
C ALA A 201 4.11 8.21 0.37
N PHE A 202 4.05 8.73 -0.85
CA PHE A 202 3.67 10.11 -1.15
C PHE A 202 2.83 10.13 -2.43
N THR A 203 2.16 11.24 -2.72
CA THR A 203 1.28 11.30 -3.90
C THR A 203 2.07 11.72 -5.14
N LEU A 204 1.68 11.20 -6.32
CA LEU A 204 2.23 11.69 -7.60
C LEU A 204 1.94 13.17 -7.80
N VAL A 205 0.78 13.65 -7.33
CA VAL A 205 0.37 15.05 -7.45
C VAL A 205 1.34 15.96 -6.70
N ASP A 206 1.69 15.62 -5.46
CA ASP A 206 2.65 16.41 -4.69
C ASP A 206 4.05 16.32 -5.30
N TYR A 207 4.47 15.12 -5.71
CA TYR A 207 5.78 14.91 -6.33
C TYR A 207 5.97 15.67 -7.64
N ALA A 208 4.96 15.66 -8.51
CA ALA A 208 5.03 16.34 -9.81
C ALA A 208 5.12 17.87 -9.71
N ARG A 209 4.90 18.46 -8.52
CA ARG A 209 5.11 19.91 -8.29
C ARG A 209 6.58 20.29 -8.20
N GLY A 210 7.49 19.34 -7.96
CA GLY A 210 8.94 19.60 -7.91
C GLY A 210 9.43 20.30 -6.63
N GLY A 211 8.66 20.24 -5.55
CA GLY A 211 9.05 20.75 -4.23
C GLY A 211 8.91 19.70 -3.13
N PRO A 212 8.97 20.11 -1.86
CA PRO A 212 8.82 19.20 -0.73
C PRO A 212 7.51 18.42 -0.79
N VAL A 213 7.55 17.12 -0.45
CA VAL A 213 6.38 16.25 -0.47
C VAL A 213 6.02 15.74 0.91
N LEU A 214 4.72 15.57 1.15
CA LEU A 214 4.23 14.95 2.37
C LEU A 214 4.39 13.43 2.28
N VAL A 215 5.40 12.89 2.95
CA VAL A 215 5.68 11.46 3.04
C VAL A 215 4.90 10.87 4.20
N ARG A 216 4.21 9.75 3.93
CA ARG A 216 3.61 8.85 4.93
C ARG A 216 4.59 7.71 5.20
N PRO A 217 5.28 7.70 6.34
CA PRO A 217 6.27 6.68 6.68
C PRO A 217 5.71 5.26 6.69
N LEU A 218 6.57 4.27 6.44
CA LEU A 218 6.18 2.85 6.39
C LEU A 218 5.80 2.30 7.77
N ASP A 219 6.45 2.79 8.83
CA ASP A 219 6.23 2.41 10.23
C ASP A 219 4.91 2.93 10.82
N GLY A 220 4.14 3.71 10.06
CA GLY A 220 2.89 4.30 10.53
C GLY A 220 3.06 5.55 11.41
N SER A 221 4.28 6.07 11.56
CA SER A 221 4.52 7.36 12.22
C SER A 221 3.82 8.53 11.47
N PRO A 222 3.60 9.68 12.12
CA PRO A 222 2.90 10.81 11.50
C PRO A 222 3.51 11.24 10.16
N PRO A 223 2.69 11.70 9.21
CA PRO A 223 3.18 12.24 7.95
C PRO A 223 4.16 13.38 8.17
N ARG A 224 5.22 13.44 7.36
CA ARG A 224 6.28 14.45 7.46
C ARG A 224 6.61 15.04 6.10
N MET A 225 7.02 16.31 6.08
CA MET A 225 7.53 16.94 4.87
C MET A 225 8.94 16.42 4.56
N ALA A 226 9.24 16.15 3.30
CA ALA A 226 10.56 15.74 2.83
C ALA A 226 10.94 16.48 1.55
N GLU A 227 12.15 17.06 1.55
CA GLU A 227 12.76 17.69 0.37
C GLU A 227 13.07 16.65 -0.72
N ASP A 228 13.72 15.55 -0.32
CA ASP A 228 13.93 14.38 -1.16
C ASP A 228 13.19 13.17 -0.57
N PRO A 229 12.11 12.69 -1.21
CA PRO A 229 11.41 11.50 -0.76
C PRO A 229 12.15 10.19 -1.06
N TRP A 230 13.27 10.23 -1.78
CA TRP A 230 14.07 9.05 -2.14
C TRP A 230 15.30 8.85 -1.25
N ALA A 231 15.69 9.86 -0.47
CA ALA A 231 16.77 9.75 0.50
C ALA A 231 16.48 8.65 1.52
N ASP A 232 17.50 7.85 1.85
CA ASP A 232 17.39 6.82 2.88
C ASP A 232 17.09 7.49 4.23
N PRO A 233 16.04 7.06 4.97
CA PRO A 233 15.83 7.50 6.35
C PRO A 233 17.06 7.35 7.25
N SER A 234 17.94 6.37 7.01
CA SER A 234 19.16 6.15 7.80
C SER A 234 20.27 7.15 7.52
N ASP A 235 20.26 7.80 6.36
CA ASP A 235 21.28 8.77 5.95
C ASP A 235 21.05 10.17 6.56
N ARG A 236 20.06 10.31 7.45
CA ARG A 236 19.78 11.58 8.11
C ARG A 236 20.74 11.82 9.28
N PRO A 237 21.43 12.97 9.35
CA PRO A 237 22.14 13.36 10.56
C PRO A 237 21.14 13.47 11.73
N SER A 238 21.53 12.96 12.90
CA SER A 238 20.74 13.08 14.12
C SER A 238 20.38 14.55 14.37
N PRO A 239 19.15 14.87 14.82
CA PRO A 239 18.82 16.24 15.16
C PRO A 239 19.81 16.75 16.22
N PRO A 240 20.23 18.02 16.15
CA PRO A 240 21.14 18.59 17.14
C PRO A 240 20.52 18.40 18.53
N ARG A 241 21.28 17.81 19.45
CA ARG A 241 20.87 17.71 20.85
C ARG A 241 20.62 19.12 21.36
N VAL A 242 19.36 19.46 21.61
CA VAL A 242 19.00 20.69 22.29
C VAL A 242 19.62 20.60 23.68
N ALA A 243 20.71 21.35 23.90
CA ALA A 243 21.30 21.46 25.22
C ALA A 243 20.24 22.07 26.14
N ARG A 244 19.83 21.32 27.17
CA ARG A 244 19.01 21.89 28.23
C ARG A 244 19.77 23.06 28.85
N PRO A 245 19.15 24.23 29.05
CA PRO A 245 19.77 25.30 29.82
C PRO A 245 20.19 24.74 31.18
N ARG A 246 21.42 25.00 31.59
CA ARG A 246 21.83 24.77 32.97
C ARG A 246 21.04 25.77 33.82
N GLU A 247 20.12 25.27 34.64
CA GLU A 247 19.54 26.05 35.72
C GLU A 247 20.69 26.48 36.64
N GLY A 248 20.83 27.79 36.81
CA GLY A 248 21.80 28.42 37.72
C GLY A 248 21.17 28.70 39.07
#